data_AF-A0A920QT50-F1
#
_entry.id   AF-A0A920QT50-F1
#
_cell.length_a   1.000
_cell.length_b   1.000
_cell.length_c   1.000
_cell.angle_alpha   90.00
_cell.angle_beta   90.00
_cell.angle_gamma   90.00
#
_symmetry.space_group_name_H-M   'P 1'
#
loop_
_entity.id
_entity.type
_entity.pdbx_description
1 polymer ?
#
loop_
_entity_poly.entity_id
_entity_poly.type
_entity_poly.pdbx_seq_one_letter_code
_entity_poly.pdbx_strand_id
1 'polypeptide(L)'
;MFIGGGAGSVAGGIKVATFGLIVASVISALKGRSEVEAFGRQINPVQFYRAITVSLLGLGLIIITTPVLTLTDPNMPFVDLLFDTVSAFGTTGTSTGVASDLSVSGKCIFMVAMLVGRLGPVALALTISEYGRGTNYRFMRERVEIA
;
A
#
# COMPACT_ATOMS: atom_id res chain seq x y z
N MET A 1 8.34 0.37 -7.59
CA MET A 1 8.84 0.95 -6.33
C MET A 1 7.59 1.09 -5.46
N PHE A 2 7.14 2.27 -5.03
CA PHE A 2 5.88 2.33 -4.28
C PHE A 2 4.64 2.02 -5.15
N ILE A 3 4.58 2.65 -6.34
CA ILE A 3 3.63 2.30 -7.40
C ILE A 3 4.26 1.17 -8.23
N GLY A 4 3.53 0.07 -8.34
CA GLY A 4 3.91 -1.15 -9.03
C GLY A 4 3.29 -1.28 -10.42
N GLY A 5 3.00 -2.51 -10.83
CA GLY A 5 2.45 -2.82 -12.15
C GLY A 5 0.92 -2.70 -12.26
N GLY A 6 0.40 -3.07 -13.44
CA GLY A 6 -1.04 -3.13 -13.72
C GLY A 6 -1.79 -4.24 -12.97
N ALA A 7 -3.12 -4.24 -13.09
CA ALA A 7 -3.97 -5.29 -12.53
C ALA A 7 -3.64 -6.66 -13.14
N GLY A 8 -3.61 -7.72 -12.32
CA GLY A 8 -3.21 -9.07 -12.74
C GLY A 8 -1.71 -9.29 -12.94
N SER A 9 -0.87 -8.25 -12.75
CA SER A 9 0.60 -8.39 -12.79
C SER A 9 1.16 -9.06 -11.53
N VAL A 10 2.33 -9.68 -11.67
CA VAL A 10 3.12 -10.29 -10.57
C VAL A 10 4.01 -9.28 -9.84
N ALA A 11 4.09 -8.03 -10.32
CA ALA A 11 4.84 -6.96 -9.67
C ALA A 11 4.20 -6.59 -8.33
N GLY A 12 5.00 -6.47 -7.26
CA GLY A 12 4.57 -6.04 -5.93
C GLY A 12 4.27 -4.54 -5.83
N GLY A 13 4.08 -4.08 -4.59
CA GLY A 13 3.67 -2.71 -4.29
C GLY A 13 2.21 -2.40 -4.64
N ILE A 14 1.87 -1.11 -4.66
CA ILE A 14 0.50 -0.67 -4.95
C ILE A 14 0.28 -0.64 -6.44
N LYS A 15 -0.79 -1.29 -6.91
CA LYS A 15 -1.09 -1.37 -8.33
C LYS A 15 -1.39 0.00 -8.93
N VAL A 16 -1.06 0.18 -10.21
CA VAL A 16 -1.39 1.41 -10.95
C VAL A 16 -2.89 1.72 -10.90
N ALA A 17 -3.74 0.69 -10.95
CA ALA A 17 -5.19 0.86 -10.83
C ALA A 17 -5.61 1.39 -9.44
N THR A 18 -4.96 0.95 -8.37
CA THR A 18 -5.18 1.44 -7.01
C THR A 18 -4.81 2.91 -6.88
N PHE A 19 -3.62 3.27 -7.39
CA PHE A 19 -3.17 4.66 -7.43
C PHE A 19 -4.12 5.53 -8.27
N GLY A 20 -4.51 5.07 -9.45
CA GLY A 20 -5.45 5.76 -10.33
C GLY A 20 -6.82 5.97 -9.68
N LEU A 21 -7.32 4.98 -8.92
CA LEU A 21 -8.58 5.11 -8.18
C LEU A 21 -8.50 6.18 -7.09
N ILE A 22 -7.39 6.24 -6.34
CA ILE A 22 -7.17 7.28 -5.33
C ILE A 22 -7.12 8.65 -5.99
N VAL A 23 -6.37 8.81 -7.08
CA VAL A 23 -6.32 10.08 -7.82
C VAL A 23 -7.69 10.48 -8.34
N ALA A 24 -8.44 9.54 -8.95
CA ALA A 24 -9.80 9.79 -9.42
C ALA A 24 -10.73 10.22 -8.27
N SER A 25 -10.60 9.61 -7.09
CA SER A 25 -11.40 9.97 -5.92
C SER A 25 -11.14 11.40 -5.45
N VAL A 26 -9.87 11.84 -5.45
CA VAL A 26 -9.50 13.21 -5.11
C VAL A 26 -10.08 14.18 -6.14
N ILE A 27 -9.99 13.86 -7.43
CA ILE A 27 -10.56 14.69 -8.50
C ILE A 27 -12.09 14.77 -8.40
N SER A 28 -12.78 13.66 -8.14
CA SER A 28 -14.23 13.62 -7.92
C SER A 28 -14.64 14.46 -6.71
N ALA A 29 -13.91 14.36 -5.61
CA ALA A 29 -14.15 15.15 -4.40
C ALA A 29 -13.97 16.65 -4.66
N LEU A 30 -12.91 17.05 -5.35
CA LEU A 30 -12.67 18.45 -5.75
C LEU A 30 -13.75 18.99 -6.70
N LYS A 31 -14.39 18.12 -7.49
CA LYS A 31 -15.53 18.46 -8.37
C LYS A 31 -16.88 18.43 -7.64
N GLY A 32 -16.92 18.14 -6.34
CA GLY A 32 -18.16 18.05 -5.56
C GLY A 32 -19.05 16.85 -5.91
N ARG A 33 -18.48 15.80 -6.50
CA ARG A 33 -19.22 14.56 -6.80
C ARG A 33 -19.29 13.70 -5.53
N SER A 34 -20.48 13.20 -5.21
CA SER A 34 -20.69 12.30 -4.06
C SER A 34 -20.12 10.90 -4.30
N GLU A 35 -19.83 10.55 -5.55
CA GLU A 35 -19.39 9.23 -5.98
C GLU A 35 -18.07 9.36 -6.75
N VAL A 36 -17.21 8.35 -6.62
CA VAL A 36 -15.96 8.29 -7.37
C VAL A 36 -16.26 7.87 -8.82
N GLU A 37 -15.87 8.71 -9.77
CA GLU A 37 -16.14 8.53 -11.19
C GLU A 37 -14.84 8.57 -11.99
N ALA A 38 -14.69 7.67 -12.96
CA ALA A 38 -13.60 7.71 -13.92
C ALA A 38 -14.10 7.25 -15.30
N PHE A 39 -13.59 7.87 -16.37
CA PHE A 39 -13.96 7.52 -17.76
C PHE A 39 -15.47 7.47 -18.03
N GLY A 40 -16.24 8.36 -17.39
CA GLY A 40 -17.71 8.40 -17.50
C GLY A 40 -18.44 7.24 -16.84
N ARG A 41 -17.78 6.51 -15.92
CA ARG A 41 -18.37 5.40 -15.16
C ARG A 41 -18.18 5.62 -13.65
N GLN A 42 -19.18 5.22 -12.88
CA GLN A 42 -19.11 5.19 -11.42
C GLN A 42 -18.34 3.97 -10.94
N ILE A 43 -17.50 4.14 -9.92
CA ILE A 43 -16.70 3.08 -9.33
C ILE A 43 -17.36 2.61 -8.04
N ASN A 44 -17.43 1.29 -7.85
CA ASN A 44 -18.05 0.72 -6.65
C ASN A 44 -17.28 1.17 -5.38
N PRO A 45 -17.96 1.70 -4.34
CA PRO A 45 -17.32 2.18 -3.13
C PRO A 45 -16.47 1.11 -2.43
N VAL A 46 -16.80 -0.18 -2.58
CA VAL A 46 -16.00 -1.29 -2.05
C VAL A 46 -14.59 -1.30 -2.64
N GLN A 47 -14.41 -0.95 -3.92
CA GLN A 47 -13.09 -0.88 -4.55
C GLN A 47 -12.28 0.31 -4.03
N PHE A 48 -12.95 1.43 -3.75
CA PHE A 48 -12.32 2.63 -3.18
C PHE A 48 -11.76 2.37 -1.78
N TYR A 49 -12.56 1.80 -0.88
CA TYR A 49 -12.09 1.46 0.46
C TYR A 49 -10.89 0.49 0.42
N ARG A 50 -10.95 -0.53 -0.46
CA ARG A 50 -9.81 -1.44 -0.65
C ARG A 50 -8.57 -0.70 -1.11
N ALA A 51 -8.71 0.20 -2.08
CA ALA A 51 -7.58 0.95 -2.62
C ALA A 51 -6.89 1.79 -1.54
N ILE A 52 -7.67 2.46 -0.69
CA ILE A 52 -7.14 3.21 0.46
C ILE A 52 -6.49 2.27 1.48
N THR A 53 -7.14 1.17 1.86
CA THR A 53 -6.59 0.22 2.84
C THR A 53 -5.24 -0.33 2.40
N VAL A 54 -5.12 -0.80 1.16
CA VAL A 54 -3.84 -1.32 0.63
C VAL A 54 -2.76 -0.24 0.68
N SER A 55 -3.13 0.99 0.31
CA SER A 55 -2.17 2.09 0.20
C SER A 55 -1.67 2.55 1.56
N LEU A 56 -2.56 2.68 2.53
CA LEU A 56 -2.20 3.05 3.90
C LEU A 56 -1.38 1.95 4.59
N LEU A 57 -1.73 0.67 4.41
CA LEU A 57 -0.94 -0.43 4.96
C LEU A 57 0.47 -0.47 4.34
N GLY A 58 0.59 -0.24 3.04
CA GLY A 58 1.88 -0.16 2.36
C GLY A 58 2.75 1.01 2.85
N LEU A 59 2.17 2.21 2.97
CA LEU A 59 2.86 3.38 3.54
C LEU A 59 3.27 3.12 4.99
N GLY A 60 2.34 2.62 5.81
CA GLY A 60 2.60 2.33 7.22
C GLY A 60 3.74 1.34 7.39
N LEU A 61 3.80 0.29 6.55
CA LEU A 61 4.92 -0.64 6.53
C LEU A 61 6.23 0.08 6.26
N ILE A 62 6.32 0.88 5.19
CA ILE A 62 7.58 1.59 4.85
C ILE A 62 8.00 2.57 5.96
N ILE A 63 7.04 3.31 6.53
CA ILE A 63 7.27 4.28 7.60
C ILE A 63 7.76 3.61 8.88
N ILE A 64 7.29 2.40 9.20
CA ILE A 64 7.75 1.64 10.37
C ILE A 64 9.09 0.96 10.10
N THR A 65 9.26 0.40 8.90
CA THR A 65 10.41 -0.45 8.57
C THR A 65 11.68 0.38 8.43
N THR A 66 11.60 1.54 7.79
CA THR A 66 12.78 2.39 7.51
C THR A 66 13.50 2.83 8.80
N PRO A 67 12.83 3.40 9.82
CA PRO A 67 13.49 3.76 11.08
C PRO A 67 14.03 2.56 11.85
N VAL A 68 13.32 1.42 11.83
CA VAL A 68 13.80 0.20 12.50
C VAL A 68 15.12 -0.27 11.88
N LEU A 69 15.25 -0.20 10.55
CA LEU A 69 16.52 -0.47 9.89
C LEU A 69 17.60 0.57 10.20
N THR A 70 17.24 1.86 10.28
CA THR A 70 18.20 2.90 10.69
C THR A 70 18.75 2.68 12.10
N LEU A 71 17.93 2.15 13.02
CA LEU A 71 18.37 1.79 14.37
C LEU A 71 19.26 0.55 14.39
N THR A 72 19.04 -0.38 13.47
CA THR A 72 19.79 -1.64 13.37
C THR A 72 21.16 -1.43 12.71
N ASP A 73 21.20 -0.60 11.66
CA ASP A 73 22.38 -0.32 10.85
C ASP A 73 22.63 1.22 10.77
N PRO A 74 23.09 1.84 11.87
CA PRO A 74 23.18 3.30 11.99
C PRO A 74 24.25 3.96 11.12
N ASN A 75 25.18 3.18 10.56
CA ASN A 75 26.25 3.68 9.69
C ASN A 75 25.78 3.99 8.27
N MET A 76 24.54 3.62 7.92
CA MET A 76 23.99 3.78 6.59
C MET A 76 23.16 5.07 6.47
N PRO A 77 23.27 5.79 5.36
CA PRO A 77 22.47 6.99 5.14
C PRO A 77 20.97 6.66 5.04
N PHE A 78 20.15 7.44 5.76
CA PHE A 78 18.70 7.24 5.86
C PHE A 78 18.00 7.23 4.49
N VAL A 79 18.42 8.10 3.57
CA VAL A 79 17.79 8.22 2.24
C VAL A 79 17.98 6.95 1.42
N ASP A 80 19.15 6.32 1.52
CA ASP A 80 19.44 5.08 0.80
C ASP A 80 18.67 3.90 1.41
N LEU A 81 18.57 3.86 2.74
CA LEU A 81 17.73 2.91 3.47
C LEU A 81 16.26 3.04 3.09
N LEU A 82 15.73 4.27 3.00
CA LEU A 82 14.37 4.53 2.57
C LEU A 82 14.14 4.06 1.13
N PHE A 83 15.07 4.39 0.22
CA PHE A 83 15.01 3.99 -1.18
C PHE A 83 14.97 2.47 -1.33
N ASP A 84 15.87 1.76 -0.66
CA ASP A 84 15.95 0.30 -0.73
C ASP A 84 14.73 -0.34 -0.06
N THR A 85 14.20 0.23 1.03
CA THR A 85 12.99 -0.26 1.70
C THR A 85 11.76 -0.13 0.79
N VAL A 86 11.61 1.00 0.10
CA VAL A 86 10.54 1.21 -0.90
C VAL A 86 10.71 0.25 -2.08
N SER A 87 11.95 -0.03 -2.48
CA SER A 87 12.24 -1.00 -3.55
C SER A 87 11.91 -2.43 -3.14
N ALA A 88 12.24 -2.81 -1.90
CA ALA A 88 11.92 -4.10 -1.31
C ALA A 88 10.41 -4.33 -1.23
N PHE A 89 9.66 -3.37 -0.68
CA PHE A 89 8.20 -3.41 -0.66
C PHE A 89 7.61 -3.48 -2.09
N GLY A 90 8.17 -2.71 -3.01
CA GLY A 90 7.78 -2.71 -4.42
C GLY A 90 8.21 -3.94 -5.20
N THR A 91 9.06 -4.81 -4.63
CA THR A 91 9.75 -5.92 -5.32
C THR A 91 10.42 -5.50 -6.62
N THR A 92 10.97 -4.28 -6.70
CA THR A 92 11.57 -3.77 -7.93
C THR A 92 12.99 -4.26 -8.19
N GLY A 93 13.69 -4.73 -7.15
CA GLY A 93 15.04 -5.26 -7.27
C GLY A 93 16.14 -4.20 -7.49
N THR A 94 15.78 -2.91 -7.49
CA THR A 94 16.75 -1.80 -7.54
C THR A 94 17.30 -1.53 -6.15
N SER A 95 18.60 -1.24 -6.03
CA SER A 95 19.23 -0.88 -4.76
C SER A 95 20.28 0.21 -4.97
N THR A 96 20.49 1.06 -3.96
CA THR A 96 21.62 1.99 -3.87
C THR A 96 22.94 1.30 -3.50
N GLY A 97 22.89 0.00 -3.17
CA GLY A 97 24.03 -0.83 -2.77
C GLY A 97 23.98 -1.25 -1.30
N VAL A 98 23.17 -0.57 -0.49
CA VAL A 98 23.10 -0.71 0.97
C VAL A 98 22.54 -2.08 1.39
N ALA A 99 21.65 -2.67 0.60
CA ALA A 99 21.07 -3.99 0.86
C ALA A 99 22.11 -5.13 1.05
N SER A 100 23.28 -5.02 0.42
CA SER A 100 24.35 -6.03 0.49
C SER A 100 25.02 -6.06 1.87
N ASP A 101 25.22 -4.87 2.44
CA ASP A 101 25.99 -4.61 3.65
C ASP A 101 25.12 -4.61 4.92
N LEU A 102 23.81 -4.87 4.78
CA LEU A 102 22.89 -4.97 5.92
C LEU A 102 23.33 -6.06 6.91
N SER A 103 23.19 -5.76 8.20
CA SER A 103 23.26 -6.74 9.28
C SER A 103 22.32 -7.93 9.04
N VAL A 104 22.59 -9.06 9.70
CA VAL A 104 21.73 -10.26 9.62
C VAL A 104 20.29 -9.94 10.04
N SER A 105 20.13 -9.13 11.09
CA SER A 105 18.84 -8.60 11.56
C SER A 105 18.15 -7.72 10.50
N GLY A 106 18.90 -6.79 9.88
CA GLY A 106 18.39 -5.95 8.79
C GLY A 106 17.92 -6.78 7.61
N LYS A 107 18.68 -7.81 7.21
CA LYS A 107 18.33 -8.73 6.11
C LYS A 107 17.03 -9.48 6.39
N CYS A 108 16.80 -9.94 7.62
CA CYS A 108 15.52 -10.57 8.00
C CYS A 108 14.34 -9.60 7.84
N ILE A 109 14.48 -8.36 8.32
CA ILE A 109 13.45 -7.32 8.18
C ILE A 109 13.17 -7.04 6.70
N PHE A 110 14.22 -6.93 5.89
CA PHE A 110 14.13 -6.75 4.44
C PHE A 110 13.38 -7.88 3.74
N MET A 111 13.67 -9.14 4.10
CA MET A 111 12.98 -10.30 3.54
C MET A 111 11.48 -10.29 3.88
N VAL A 112 11.12 -9.91 5.10
CA VAL A 112 9.70 -9.75 5.50
C VAL A 112 9.05 -8.64 4.69
N ALA A 113 9.71 -7.50 4.50
CA ALA A 113 9.18 -6.39 3.70
C ALA A 113 8.93 -6.81 2.24
N MET A 114 9.83 -7.57 1.62
CA MET A 114 9.65 -8.12 0.27
C MET A 114 8.48 -9.11 0.20
N LEU A 115 8.37 -10.00 1.20
CA LEU A 115 7.31 -10.99 1.26
C LEU A 115 5.94 -10.32 1.38
N VAL A 116 5.80 -9.36 2.30
CA VAL A 116 4.56 -8.60 2.49
C VAL A 116 4.24 -7.75 1.26
N GLY A 117 5.24 -7.10 0.66
CA GLY A 117 5.08 -6.32 -0.58
C GLY A 117 4.53 -7.13 -1.76
N ARG A 118 4.88 -8.42 -1.83
CA ARG A 118 4.38 -9.34 -2.87
C ARG A 118 3.05 -10.00 -2.50
N LEU A 119 2.89 -10.42 -1.24
CA LEU A 119 1.70 -11.12 -0.77
C LEU A 119 0.52 -10.18 -0.53
N GLY A 120 0.74 -8.89 -0.21
CA GLY A 120 -0.31 -7.94 0.15
C GLY A 120 -1.54 -7.96 -0.76
N PRO A 121 -1.38 -7.83 -2.09
CA PRO A 121 -2.50 -7.91 -3.04
C PRO A 121 -3.22 -9.28 -3.04
N VAL A 122 -2.48 -10.37 -2.88
CA VAL A 122 -3.01 -11.75 -2.87
C VAL A 122 -3.74 -12.05 -1.56
N ALA A 123 -3.15 -11.69 -0.42
CA ALA A 123 -3.74 -11.86 0.90
C ALA A 123 -5.05 -11.05 1.05
N LEU A 124 -5.08 -9.83 0.50
CA LEU A 124 -6.32 -9.04 0.47
C LEU A 124 -7.36 -9.68 -0.44
N ALA A 125 -6.99 -10.18 -1.63
CA ALA A 125 -7.93 -10.88 -2.50
C ALA A 125 -8.57 -12.11 -1.82
N LEU A 126 -7.80 -12.86 -1.03
CA LEU A 126 -8.27 -14.06 -0.32
C LEU A 126 -9.14 -13.74 0.89
N THR A 127 -8.71 -12.84 1.77
CA THR A 127 -9.47 -12.46 2.99
C THR A 127 -10.82 -11.82 2.67
N ILE A 128 -10.89 -11.12 1.54
CA ILE A 128 -12.13 -10.51 1.05
C ILE A 128 -13.15 -11.56 0.56
N SER A 129 -12.70 -12.71 0.07
CA SER A 129 -13.61 -13.80 -0.32
C SER A 129 -14.40 -14.35 0.87
N GLU A 130 -13.92 -14.14 2.10
CA GLU A 130 -14.53 -14.66 3.33
C GLU A 130 -15.42 -13.64 4.06
N TYR A 131 -15.34 -12.35 3.72
CA TYR A 131 -16.10 -11.27 4.39
C TYR A 131 -17.56 -11.13 3.93
N GLY A 132 -18.16 -12.25 3.48
CA GLY A 132 -19.56 -12.36 3.07
C GLY A 132 -20.55 -12.59 4.22
N ARG A 133 -20.17 -12.39 5.49
CA ARG A 133 -21.14 -12.37 6.59
C ARG A 133 -21.83 -11.01 6.63
N GLY A 134 -22.84 -10.85 5.78
CA GLY A 134 -23.77 -9.74 5.88
C GLY A 134 -24.38 -9.70 7.28
N THR A 135 -24.08 -8.67 8.04
CA THR A 135 -24.78 -8.43 9.30
C THR A 135 -26.19 -7.95 8.96
N ASN A 136 -27.22 -8.65 9.43
CA ASN A 136 -28.64 -8.28 9.21
C ASN A 136 -29.07 -7.01 9.96
N TYR A 137 -28.15 -6.34 10.64
CA TYR A 137 -28.39 -5.09 11.34
C TYR A 137 -27.38 -4.03 10.87
N ARG A 138 -27.84 -2.78 10.86
CA ARG A 138 -27.05 -1.62 10.45
C ARG A 138 -26.99 -0.64 11.60
N PHE A 139 -25.79 -0.28 12.03
CA PHE A 139 -25.60 0.74 13.06
C PHE A 139 -26.10 2.11 12.58
N MET A 140 -26.53 2.94 13.53
CA MET A 140 -26.93 4.33 13.26
C MET A 140 -25.75 5.11 12.67
N ARG A 141 -26.01 5.88 11.61
CA ARG A 141 -25.00 6.73 10.99
C ARG A 141 -24.85 8.00 11.82
N GLU A 142 -23.69 8.18 12.43
CA GLU A 142 -23.33 9.42 13.11
C GLU A 142 -22.57 10.33 12.15
N ARG A 143 -22.84 11.65 12.22
CA ARG A 143 -22.07 12.64 11.46
C ARG A 143 -20.83 12.99 12.26
N VAL A 144 -19.68 12.51 11.80
CA VAL A 144 -18.38 12.98 12.28
C VAL A 144 -17.96 14.12 11.35
N GLU A 145 -17.84 15.33 11.88
CA GLU A 145 -17.27 16.44 11.12
C GLU A 145 -15.77 16.23 10.98
N ILE A 146 -15.30 16.20 9.73
CA ILE A 146 -13.89 16.09 9.38
C ILE A 146 -13.51 17.41 8.71
N ALA A 147 -13.52 18.49 9.53
CA ALA A 147 -13.25 19.88 9.16
C ALA A 147 -14.22 20.55 8.17
#